data_AF-A0A518LHM5-F1
#
_entry.id   AF-A0A518LHM5-F1
#
_cell.length_a   1.000
_cell.length_b   1.000
_cell.length_c   1.000
_cell.angle_alpha   90.00
_cell.angle_beta   90.00
_cell.angle_gamma   90.00
#
_symmetry.space_group_name_H-M   'P 1'
#
loop_
_entity.id
_entity.type
_entity.pdbx_description
1 polymer ?
#
loop_
_entity_poly.entity_id
_entity_poly.type
_entity_poly.pdbx_seq_one_letter_code
_entity_poly.pdbx_strand_id
1 'polypeptide(L)'
;MAGILRTRFLLWLPLLAACGCGPEAYMAKIDRMPPEQRPPDWDQTRQLMARRAPAVGEMAPDFTLPLMDGSKSVRRSEIQGGRPMMLVFGSFT
;
A
#
# COMPACT_ATOMS: atom_id res chain seq x y z
N MET A 1 -41.95 33.62 -0.45
CA MET A 1 -41.68 33.09 0.91
C MET A 1 -40.69 31.94 0.76
N ALA A 2 -39.40 32.20 0.98
CA ALA A 2 -38.59 31.59 2.06
C ALA A 2 -38.61 30.05 2.00
N GLY A 3 -37.58 29.34 1.56
CA GLY A 3 -36.18 29.44 1.98
C GLY A 3 -35.98 28.59 3.24
N ILE A 4 -34.95 27.72 3.23
CA ILE A 4 -34.44 26.88 4.35
C ILE A 4 -34.94 25.42 4.33
N LEU A 5 -34.22 24.55 3.62
CA LEU A 5 -33.99 23.18 4.10
C LEU A 5 -32.47 22.97 4.24
N ARG A 6 -31.98 23.49 5.36
CA ARG A 6 -30.60 23.41 5.83
C ARG A 6 -30.18 21.96 6.04
N THR A 7 -29.11 21.58 5.34
CA THR A 7 -27.84 21.23 6.02
C THR A 7 -27.98 20.27 7.20
N ARG A 8 -28.15 18.97 6.94
CA ARG A 8 -28.14 17.94 8.01
C ARG A 8 -27.63 16.56 7.55
N PHE A 9 -26.54 16.52 6.79
CA PHE A 9 -25.84 15.26 6.48
C PHE A 9 -24.30 15.40 6.49
N LEU A 10 -23.79 16.37 7.23
CA LEU A 10 -22.39 16.44 7.62
C LEU A 10 -22.36 16.33 9.14
N LEU A 11 -21.53 15.41 9.65
CA LEU A 11 -21.35 15.04 11.06
C LEU A 11 -22.07 13.76 11.49
N TRP A 12 -21.73 12.62 10.88
CA TRP A 12 -21.64 11.36 11.61
C TRP A 12 -20.28 10.71 11.32
N LEU A 13 -19.39 10.87 12.30
CA LEU A 13 -18.21 10.06 12.65
C LEU A 13 -17.07 9.89 11.63
N PRO A 14 -16.02 10.72 11.71
CA PRO A 14 -14.66 10.27 11.45
C PRO A 14 -14.13 9.64 12.75
N LEU A 15 -14.36 8.34 12.97
CA LEU A 15 -13.86 7.65 14.16
C LEU A 15 -13.45 6.19 13.90
N LEU A 16 -12.76 5.96 12.78
CA LEU A 16 -12.22 4.65 12.39
C LEU A 16 -10.77 4.76 11.87
N ALA A 17 -9.95 5.63 12.48
CA ALA A 17 -8.57 5.88 12.04
C ALA A 17 -7.47 5.30 12.96
N ALA A 18 -7.77 4.33 13.83
CA ALA A 18 -6.74 3.75 14.69
C ALA A 18 -6.95 2.25 14.99
N CYS A 19 -7.18 1.44 13.96
CA CYS A 19 -6.83 0.03 14.08
C CYS A 19 -5.32 -0.09 13.80
N GLY A 20 -4.54 -0.52 14.80
CA GLY A 20 -3.11 -0.82 14.69
C GLY A 20 -2.77 -2.02 13.80
N CYS A 21 -3.50 -2.18 12.69
CA CYS A 21 -3.36 -3.25 11.69
C CYS A 21 -2.44 -2.82 10.54
N GLY A 22 -1.54 -1.87 10.79
CA GLY A 22 -0.55 -1.42 9.82
C GLY A 22 0.76 -2.20 9.92
N PRO A 23 1.61 -2.14 8.88
CA PRO A 23 2.94 -2.75 8.89
C PRO A 23 3.81 -2.24 10.06
N GLU A 24 3.51 -1.07 10.64
CA GLU A 24 4.23 -0.47 11.76
C GLU A 24 4.20 -1.33 13.01
N ALA A 25 3.04 -1.93 13.35
CA ALA A 25 2.92 -2.78 14.52
C ALA A 25 3.72 -4.08 14.36
N TYR A 26 3.74 -4.63 13.14
CA TYR A 26 4.58 -5.77 12.79
C TYR A 26 6.07 -5.42 12.87
N MET A 27 6.50 -4.32 12.25
CA MET A 27 7.88 -3.86 12.31
C MET A 27 8.35 -3.63 13.75
N ALA A 28 7.54 -2.96 14.57
CA ALA A 28 7.84 -2.73 15.98
C ALA A 28 7.92 -4.03 16.80
N LYS A 29 7.16 -5.07 16.41
CA LYS A 29 7.25 -6.39 17.04
C LYS A 29 8.60 -7.05 16.73
N ILE A 30 9.04 -7.04 15.47
CA ILE A 30 10.31 -7.65 15.06
C ILE A 30 11.50 -6.86 15.63
N ASP A 31 11.44 -5.52 15.66
CA ASP A 31 12.51 -4.66 16.20
C ASP A 31 12.81 -4.95 17.69
N ARG A 32 11.84 -5.48 18.45
CA ARG A 32 12.01 -5.90 19.85
C ARG A 32 12.59 -7.31 20.02
N MET A 33 12.61 -8.12 18.97
CA MET A 33 13.15 -9.48 19.05
C MET A 33 14.68 -9.45 19.15
N PRO A 34 15.30 -10.40 19.86
CA PRO A 34 16.73 -10.66 19.78
C PRO A 34 17.16 -10.85 18.30
N PRO A 35 18.32 -10.32 17.86
CA PRO A 35 18.75 -10.37 16.46
C PRO A 35 18.72 -11.77 15.85
N GLU A 36 18.99 -12.79 16.65
CA GLU A 36 19.06 -14.21 16.28
C GLU A 36 17.69 -14.80 15.93
N GLN A 37 16.60 -14.15 16.37
CA GLN A 37 15.22 -14.58 16.14
C GLN A 37 14.54 -13.80 15.01
N ARG A 38 15.23 -12.82 14.41
CA ARG A 38 14.66 -12.00 13.34
C ARG A 38 14.65 -12.77 12.02
N PRO A 39 13.73 -12.44 11.10
CA PRO A 39 13.80 -12.94 9.74
C PRO A 39 15.14 -12.61 9.08
N PRO A 40 15.62 -13.45 8.14
CA PRO A 40 16.74 -13.09 7.28
C PRO A 40 16.52 -11.72 6.61
N ASP A 41 17.59 -10.95 6.47
CA ASP A 41 17.57 -9.64 5.80
C ASP A 41 16.52 -8.66 6.36
N TRP A 42 16.26 -8.71 7.67
CA TRP A 42 15.25 -7.87 8.31
C TRP A 42 15.44 -6.37 8.03
N ASP A 43 16.68 -5.86 8.11
CA ASP A 43 16.95 -4.43 7.92
C ASP A 43 16.55 -3.95 6.52
N GLN A 44 16.81 -4.75 5.49
CA GLN A 44 16.38 -4.48 4.12
C GLN A 44 14.86 -4.56 4.00
N THR A 45 14.25 -5.60 4.55
CA THR A 45 12.79 -5.80 4.52
C THR A 45 12.07 -4.63 5.19
N ARG A 46 12.56 -4.17 6.34
CA ARG A 46 12.05 -3.02 7.09
C ARG A 46 12.09 -1.75 6.26
N GLN A 47 13.17 -1.50 5.53
CA GLN A 47 13.27 -0.35 4.63
C GLN A 47 12.26 -0.41 3.48
N LEU A 48 11.99 -1.60 2.94
CA LEU A 48 10.98 -1.80 1.90
C LEU A 48 9.57 -1.60 2.44
N MET A 49 9.27 -2.13 3.63
CA MET A 49 7.97 -2.01 4.30
C MET A 49 7.67 -0.58 4.77
N ALA A 50 8.70 0.22 5.07
CA ALA A 50 8.53 1.62 5.46
C ALA A 50 8.10 2.53 4.29
N ARG A 51 8.12 2.04 3.05
CA ARG A 51 7.66 2.81 1.89
C ARG A 51 6.14 2.91 1.91
N ARG A 52 5.63 4.14 1.86
CA ARG A 52 4.19 4.39 1.82
C ARG A 52 3.60 3.93 0.47
N ALA A 53 2.41 3.35 0.51
CA ALA A 53 1.62 3.11 -0.70
C ALA A 53 1.07 4.44 -1.26
N PRO A 54 1.04 4.64 -2.58
CA PRO A 54 0.45 5.84 -3.18
C PRO A 54 -0.99 6.05 -2.73
N ALA A 55 -1.37 7.30 -2.48
CA ALA A 55 -2.75 7.63 -2.14
C ALA A 55 -3.67 7.60 -3.38
N VAL A 56 -4.98 7.56 -3.16
CA VAL A 56 -5.96 7.66 -4.25
C VAL A 56 -5.76 8.99 -4.99
N GLY A 57 -5.62 8.91 -6.31
CA GLY A 57 -5.36 10.06 -7.18
C GLY A 57 -3.88 10.39 -7.38
N GLU A 58 -2.97 9.79 -6.60
CA GLU A 58 -1.55 9.88 -6.87
C GLU A 58 -1.13 8.93 -7.99
N MET A 59 -0.16 9.37 -8.79
CA MET A 59 0.40 8.53 -9.84
C MET A 59 1.15 7.35 -9.21
N ALA A 60 0.79 6.13 -9.64
CA ALA A 60 1.51 4.92 -9.22
C ALA A 60 3.00 4.99 -9.67
N PRO A 61 3.95 4.58 -8.81
CA PRO A 61 5.36 4.49 -9.15
C PRO A 61 5.59 3.67 -10.40
N ASP A 62 6.66 3.99 -11.11
CA ASP A 62 7.08 3.20 -12.25
C ASP A 62 7.91 1.99 -11.77
N PHE A 63 7.65 0.83 -12.36
CA PHE A 63 8.32 -0.41 -12.02
C PHE A 63 8.45 -1.31 -13.25
N THR A 64 9.39 -2.26 -13.18
CA THR A 64 9.63 -3.26 -14.21
C THR A 64 9.53 -4.63 -13.57
N LEU A 65 8.69 -5.50 -14.14
CA LEU A 65 8.51 -6.87 -13.67
C LEU A 65 8.83 -7.87 -14.79
N PRO A 66 9.55 -8.96 -14.50
CA PRO A 66 9.67 -10.06 -15.46
C PRO A 66 8.31 -10.74 -15.63
N LEU A 67 8.06 -11.26 -16.84
CA LEU A 67 6.98 -12.21 -17.05
C LEU A 67 7.29 -13.53 -16.37
N MET A 68 6.24 -14.29 -16.05
CA MET A 68 6.37 -15.60 -15.39
C MET A 68 7.20 -16.61 -16.19
N ASP A 69 7.20 -16.50 -17.51
CA ASP A 69 7.97 -17.36 -18.41
C ASP A 69 9.43 -16.90 -18.60
N GLY A 70 9.83 -15.78 -17.99
CA GLY A 70 11.16 -15.18 -18.14
C GLY A 70 11.45 -14.60 -19.53
N SER A 71 10.49 -14.63 -20.46
CA SER A 71 10.73 -14.25 -21.86
C SER A 71 11.06 -12.77 -22.03
N LYS A 72 10.45 -11.91 -21.21
CA LYS A 72 10.65 -10.46 -21.22
C LYS A 72 10.33 -9.84 -19.88
N SER A 73 10.73 -8.59 -19.73
CA SER A 73 10.25 -7.70 -18.68
C SER A 73 9.23 -6.73 -19.23
N VAL A 74 8.30 -6.31 -18.38
CA VAL A 74 7.26 -5.33 -18.71
C VAL A 74 7.40 -4.15 -17.76
N ARG A 75 7.52 -2.95 -18.33
CA ARG A 75 7.56 -1.71 -17.56
C ARG A 75 6.17 -1.10 -17.47
N ARG A 76 5.76 -0.66 -16.28
CA ARG A 76 4.44 -0.06 -16.06
C ARG A 76 4.15 1.11 -17.02
N SER A 77 5.14 1.98 -17.29
CA SER A 77 4.99 3.10 -18.24
C SER A 77 4.67 2.68 -19.68
N GLU A 78 5.02 1.47 -20.09
CA GLU A 78 4.73 0.95 -21.43
C GLU A 78 3.27 0.50 -21.55
N ILE A 79 2.65 0.13 -20.42
CA ILE A 79 1.22 -0.14 -20.31
C ILE A 79 0.49 1.19 -20.06
N GLN A 80 0.60 2.12 -21.01
CA GLN A 80 -0.16 3.38 -21.00
C GLN A 80 -1.11 3.39 -22.19
N GLY A 81 -2.42 3.39 -21.91
CA GLY A 81 -3.46 3.33 -22.94
C GLY A 81 -4.88 3.54 -22.43
N GLY A 82 -5.05 4.26 -21.31
CA GLY A 82 -6.37 4.60 -20.75
C GLY A 82 -7.16 3.45 -20.11
N ARG A 83 -6.59 2.24 -20.03
CA ARG A 83 -7.23 1.09 -19.39
C ARG A 83 -6.82 1.00 -17.91
N PRO A 84 -7.75 0.75 -16.98
CA PRO A 84 -7.41 0.50 -15.59
C PRO A 84 -6.47 -0.70 -15.43
N MET A 85 -5.49 -0.58 -14.54
CA MET A 85 -4.56 -1.64 -14.16
C MET A 85 -4.77 -1.99 -12.69
N MET A 86 -4.64 -3.28 -12.36
CA MET A 86 -4.65 -3.79 -10.99
C MET A 86 -3.30 -4.45 -10.68
N LEU A 87 -2.72 -4.09 -9.54
CA LEU A 87 -1.49 -4.70 -9.03
C LEU A 87 -1.84 -5.53 -7.79
N VAL A 88 -1.53 -6.83 -7.85
CA VAL A 88 -1.76 -7.77 -6.75
C VAL A 88 -0.41 -8.16 -6.19
N PHE A 89 -0.18 -7.88 -4.90
CA PHE A 89 1.02 -8.32 -4.20
C PHE A 89 0.72 -9.61 -3.44
N GLY A 90 1.56 -10.61 -3.62
CA GLY A 90 1.44 -11.88 -2.91
C GLY A 90 2.58 -12.81 -3.27
N SER A 91 2.70 -13.88 -2.49
CA SER A 91 3.53 -15.03 -2.80
C SER A 91 2.65 -16.27 -2.83
N PHE A 92 2.98 -17.22 -3.71
CA PHE A 92 2.51 -18.58 -3.52
C PHE A 92 3.57 -19.30 -2.67
N THR A 93 3.12 -19.96 -1.62
CA THR A 93 3.94 -20.78 -0.72
C THR A 93 3.22 -22.07 -0.48
#